data_AF-A0A9X7R7V7-F1
#
_entry.id   AF-A0A9X7R7V7-F1
#
_cell.length_a   1.000
_cell.length_b   1.000
_cell.length_c   1.000
_cell.angle_alpha   90.00
_cell.angle_beta   90.00
_cell.angle_gamma   90.00
#
_symmetry.space_group_name_H-M   'P 1'
#
loop_
_entity.id
_entity.type
_entity.pdbx_description
1 polymer ?
#
loop_
_entity_poly.entity_id
_entity_poly.type
_entity_poly.pdbx_seq_one_letter_code
_entity_poly.pdbx_strand_id
1 'polypeptide(L)'
;MNNRIKIIREEFGISQADLCRRLGWKQSRVANYEANIRTPNLVDSRGILAALVSLGAQCTLESLFPLKSGEDSLATLNDMLPVPSGDEQSCNCAVDAYSPGASA
;
A
#
# COMPACT_ATOMS: atom_id res chain seq x y z
N MET A 1 -0.99 -11.51 -4.54
CA MET A 1 0.13 -10.61 -4.87
C MET A 1 1.20 -11.42 -5.60
N ASN A 2 1.91 -10.88 -6.58
CA ASN A 2 3.10 -11.56 -7.14
C ASN A 2 4.33 -10.90 -6.50
N ASN A 3 5.10 -11.62 -5.67
CA ASN A 3 6.32 -11.09 -5.07
C ASN A 3 7.56 -11.75 -5.68
N ARG A 4 8.64 -10.97 -5.78
CA ARG A 4 9.92 -11.40 -6.37
C ARG A 4 11.04 -11.49 -5.33
N ILE A 5 10.70 -11.59 -4.04
CA ILE A 5 11.65 -11.56 -2.92
C ILE A 5 12.70 -12.65 -3.10
N LYS A 6 12.27 -13.90 -3.33
CA LYS A 6 13.16 -15.05 -3.52
C LYS A 6 14.09 -14.87 -4.72
N ILE A 7 13.53 -14.44 -5.85
CA ILE A 7 14.25 -14.28 -7.13
C ILE A 7 15.37 -13.24 -6.97
N ILE A 8 15.04 -12.05 -6.45
CA ILE A 8 16.01 -10.97 -6.26
C ILE A 8 17.07 -11.41 -5.25
N ARG A 9 16.67 -12.03 -4.15
CA ARG A 9 17.60 -12.52 -3.14
C ARG A 9 18.63 -13.49 -3.77
N GLU A 10 18.18 -14.44 -4.58
CA GLU A 10 19.04 -15.43 -5.24
C GLU A 10 19.94 -14.81 -6.32
N GLU A 11 19.43 -13.85 -7.08
CA GLU A 11 20.19 -13.09 -8.09
C GLU A 11 21.41 -12.37 -7.50
N PHE A 12 21.27 -11.82 -6.30
CA PHE A 12 22.36 -11.15 -5.58
C PHE A 12 23.14 -12.07 -4.63
N GLY A 13 22.90 -13.39 -4.65
CA GLY A 13 23.60 -14.35 -3.80
C GLY A 13 23.32 -14.20 -2.30
N ILE A 14 22.23 -13.52 -1.93
CA ILE A 14 21.84 -13.30 -0.54
C ILE A 14 21.18 -14.58 -0.02
N SER A 15 21.53 -15.05 1.19
CA SER A 15 20.82 -16.20 1.77
C SER A 15 19.53 -15.78 2.47
N GLN A 16 18.55 -16.69 2.56
CA GLN A 16 17.33 -16.42 3.33
C GLN A 16 17.66 -16.10 4.80
N ALA A 17 18.70 -16.74 5.35
CA ALA A 17 19.17 -16.51 6.72
C ALA A 17 19.74 -15.08 6.89
N ASP A 18 20.48 -14.57 5.91
CA ASP A 18 21.03 -13.20 5.97
C ASP A 18 19.91 -12.15 5.92
N LEU A 19 18.91 -12.37 5.06
CA LEU A 19 17.72 -11.51 5.01
C LEU A 19 16.97 -11.53 6.34
N CYS A 20 16.78 -12.70 6.95
CA CYS A 20 16.14 -12.84 8.26
C CYS A 20 16.93 -12.14 9.37
N ARG A 21 18.25 -12.33 9.40
CA ARG A 21 19.15 -11.69 10.37
C ARG A 21 19.08 -10.18 10.23
N ARG A 22 19.05 -9.66 9.00
CA ARG A 22 18.97 -8.22 8.74
C ARG A 22 17.63 -7.61 9.17
N LEU A 23 16.55 -8.35 9.02
CA LEU A 23 15.20 -7.92 9.40
C LEU A 23 14.86 -8.18 10.87
N GLY A 24 15.64 -9.02 11.57
CA GLY A 24 15.29 -9.52 12.90
C GLY A 24 14.06 -10.43 12.89
N TRP A 25 13.78 -11.10 11.76
CA TRP A 25 12.59 -11.93 11.59
C TRP A 25 12.91 -13.43 11.68
N LYS A 26 11.89 -14.22 12.02
CA LYS A 26 11.98 -15.68 11.92
C LYS A 26 12.01 -16.11 10.45
N GLN A 27 12.79 -17.15 10.15
CA GLN A 27 12.88 -17.72 8.81
C GLN A 27 11.52 -18.13 8.23
N SER A 28 10.63 -18.66 9.07
CA SER A 28 9.26 -18.99 8.66
C SER A 28 8.45 -17.80 8.16
N ARG A 29 8.68 -16.60 8.69
CA ARG A 29 7.99 -15.38 8.23
C ARG A 29 8.42 -15.03 6.80
N VAL A 30 9.72 -15.02 6.54
CA VAL A 30 10.27 -14.75 5.20
C VAL A 30 9.85 -15.83 4.21
N ALA A 31 9.92 -17.11 4.61
CA ALA A 31 9.46 -18.22 3.78
C ALA A 31 7.97 -18.11 3.40
N ASN A 32 7.11 -17.71 4.34
CA ASN A 32 5.69 -17.49 4.06
C ASN A 32 5.46 -16.36 3.06
N TYR A 33 6.28 -15.29 3.10
CA TYR A 33 6.22 -14.23 2.11
C TYR A 33 6.73 -14.71 0.76
N GLU A 34 7.91 -15.33 0.69
CA GLU A 34 8.47 -15.87 -0.56
C GLU A 34 7.54 -16.89 -1.24
N ALA A 35 6.81 -17.69 -0.46
CA ALA A 35 5.84 -18.67 -0.95
C ALA A 35 4.45 -18.07 -1.26
N ASN A 36 4.25 -16.76 -1.09
CA ASN A 36 2.95 -16.08 -1.21
C ASN A 36 1.84 -16.63 -0.28
N ILE A 37 2.21 -17.35 0.78
CA ILE A 37 1.27 -17.84 1.82
C ILE A 37 0.73 -16.66 2.62
N ARG A 38 1.57 -15.65 2.86
CA ARG A 38 1.18 -14.38 3.48
C ARG A 38 1.53 -13.22 2.57
N THR A 39 0.71 -12.17 2.64
CA THR A 39 0.99 -10.91 1.94
C THR A 39 1.67 -9.94 2.91
N PRO A 40 2.88 -9.43 2.60
CA PRO A 40 3.52 -8.41 3.42
C PRO A 40 2.70 -7.11 3.37
N ASN A 41 2.58 -6.44 4.51
CA ASN A 41 2.01 -5.09 4.56
C ASN A 41 3.02 -4.05 4.05
N LEU A 42 2.61 -2.78 3.92
CA LEU A 42 3.49 -1.72 3.40
C LEU A 42 4.78 -1.54 4.23
N VAL A 43 4.70 -1.66 5.55
CA VAL A 43 5.86 -1.53 6.45
C VAL A 43 6.83 -2.68 6.24
N ASP A 44 6.32 -3.91 6.18
CA ASP A 44 7.09 -5.11 5.91
C ASP A 44 7.75 -5.04 4.52
N SER A 45 7.02 -4.61 3.50
CA SER A 45 7.53 -4.47 2.13
C SER A 45 8.70 -3.48 2.06
N ARG A 46 8.59 -2.33 2.75
CA ARG A 46 9.68 -1.36 2.88
C ARG A 46 10.86 -1.91 3.68
N GLY A 47 10.59 -2.67 4.74
CA GLY A 47 11.62 -3.33 5.53
C GLY A 47 12.42 -4.33 4.69
N ILE A 48 11.75 -5.18 3.92
CA ILE A 48 12.36 -6.16 3.02
C ILE A 48 13.23 -5.46 1.98
N LEU A 49 12.72 -4.39 1.35
CA LEU A 49 13.47 -3.58 0.40
C LEU A 49 14.74 -3.00 1.05
N ALA A 50 14.61 -2.34 2.20
CA ALA A 50 15.76 -1.74 2.89
C ALA A 50 16.80 -2.78 3.28
N ALA A 51 16.38 -3.96 3.73
CA ALA A 51 17.27 -5.06 4.08
C ALA A 51 18.02 -5.59 2.86
N LEU A 52 17.34 -5.81 1.73
CA LEU A 52 17.96 -6.26 0.50
C LEU A 52 18.97 -5.25 -0.05
N VAL A 53 18.59 -3.97 -0.13
CA VAL A 53 19.49 -2.89 -0.55
C VAL A 53 20.73 -2.84 0.32
N SER A 54 20.54 -2.97 1.63
CA SER A 54 21.66 -2.93 2.57
C SER A 54 22.53 -4.19 2.58
N LEU A 55 22.09 -5.27 1.94
CA LEU A 55 22.86 -6.50 1.72
C LEU A 55 23.53 -6.51 0.34
N GLY A 56 23.35 -5.45 -0.46
CA GLY A 56 24.00 -5.26 -1.76
C GLY A 56 23.08 -5.45 -2.97
N ALA A 57 21.78 -5.71 -2.77
CA ALA A 57 20.84 -5.84 -3.88
C ALA A 57 20.41 -4.48 -4.44
N GLN A 58 20.56 -4.28 -5.75
CA GLN A 58 20.05 -3.09 -6.42
C GLN A 58 18.61 -3.36 -6.90
N CYS A 59 17.63 -3.04 -6.05
CA CYS A 59 16.20 -3.26 -6.34
C CYS A 59 15.33 -2.12 -5.83
N THR A 60 14.11 -2.01 -6.39
CA THR A 60 13.09 -1.03 -6.01
C THR A 60 11.82 -1.75 -5.55
N LEU A 61 10.89 -1.02 -4.92
CA LEU A 61 9.60 -1.58 -4.51
C LEU A 61 8.84 -2.18 -5.70
N GLU A 62 8.87 -1.51 -6.85
CA GLU A 62 8.25 -1.96 -8.11
C GLU A 62 8.89 -3.25 -8.63
N SER A 63 10.21 -3.40 -8.51
CA SER A 63 10.90 -4.63 -8.91
C SER A 63 10.60 -5.80 -7.96
N LEU A 64 10.50 -5.53 -6.65
CA LEU A 64 10.19 -6.52 -5.61
C LEU A 64 8.72 -6.96 -5.62
N PHE A 65 7.82 -6.02 -5.84
CA PHE A 65 6.37 -6.18 -5.78
C PHE A 65 5.74 -5.55 -7.03
N PRO A 66 5.94 -6.15 -8.21
CA PRO A 66 5.42 -5.59 -9.45
C PRO A 66 3.90 -5.51 -9.40
N LEU A 67 3.38 -4.33 -9.72
CA LEU A 67 1.97 -4.18 -10.07
C LEU A 67 1.72 -5.08 -11.29
N LYS A 68 0.64 -5.86 -11.25
CA LYS A 68 0.25 -6.62 -12.43
C LYS A 68 -0.16 -5.61 -13.50
N SER A 69 0.69 -5.40 -14.51
CA SER A 69 0.30 -4.62 -15.68
C SER A 69 -0.89 -5.30 -16.34
N GLY A 70 -2.04 -4.67 -16.15
CA GLY A 70 -3.35 -5.12 -16.61
C GLY A 70 -4.43 -4.36 -15.84
N GLU A 71 -4.61 -3.08 -16.18
CA GLU A 71 -5.91 -2.40 -16.06
C GLU A 71 -6.42 -1.88 -14.70
N ASP A 72 -5.56 -1.43 -13.79
CA ASP A 72 -6.03 -0.82 -12.51
C ASP A 72 -5.66 0.66 -12.31
N SER A 73 -5.08 1.33 -13.32
CA SER A 73 -4.76 2.77 -13.25
C SER A 73 -5.55 3.65 -14.23
N LEU A 74 -6.51 3.08 -14.97
CA LEU A 74 -7.38 3.84 -15.88
C LEU A 74 -8.74 4.20 -15.29
N ALA A 75 -8.92 4.08 -13.97
CA ALA A 75 -10.15 4.44 -13.27
C ALA A 75 -10.19 5.89 -12.75
N THR A 76 -9.26 6.78 -13.12
CA THR A 76 -9.31 8.19 -12.66
C THR A 76 -8.86 9.21 -13.71
N LEU A 77 -9.26 9.02 -14.97
CA LEU A 77 -9.21 10.09 -15.98
C LEU A 77 -10.57 10.29 -16.68
N ASN A 78 -11.66 9.82 -16.09
CA ASN A 78 -13.02 10.03 -16.60
C ASN A 78 -13.99 10.71 -15.62
N ASP A 79 -13.48 11.34 -14.55
CA ASP A 79 -14.29 12.13 -13.61
C ASP A 79 -13.82 13.59 -13.53
N MET A 80 -13.61 14.21 -14.70
CA MET A 80 -13.52 15.67 -14.84
C MET A 80 -14.50 16.16 -15.90
N LEU A 81 -15.76 16.30 -15.46
CA LEU A 81 -16.70 17.39 -15.75
C LEU A 81 -17.39 17.42 -17.14
N PRO A 82 -18.68 17.80 -17.11
CA PRO A 82 -18.96 19.23 -17.16
C PRO A 82 -19.73 19.73 -15.92
N VAL A 83 -19.13 20.66 -15.17
CA VAL A 83 -19.89 21.78 -14.59
C VAL A 83 -20.12 22.76 -15.74
N PRO A 84 -21.38 22.97 -16.14
CA PRO A 84 -22.03 24.25 -15.83
C PRO A 84 -23.53 24.00 -15.51
N SER A 85 -24.29 24.84 -14.84
CA SER A 85 -24.29 26.30 -14.73
C SER A 85 -24.94 26.66 -13.39
N GLY A 86 -24.56 27.80 -12.83
CA GLY A 86 -25.34 28.40 -11.75
C GLY A 86 -26.72 28.81 -12.27
N ASP A 87 -27.72 28.63 -11.41
CA ASP A 87 -28.84 29.54 -11.32
C ASP A 87 -29.10 29.79 -9.83
N GLU A 88 -29.05 31.08 -9.50
CA GLU A 88 -29.45 31.69 -8.25
C GLU A 88 -30.93 31.42 -7.92
N GLN A 89 -31.35 31.98 -6.78
CA GLN A 89 -32.70 32.00 -6.19
C GLN A 89 -33.02 30.81 -5.27
N SER A 90 -33.51 31.01 -4.06
CA SER A 90 -33.87 32.21 -3.31
C SER A 90 -34.09 31.75 -1.86
N CYS A 91 -34.03 32.71 -0.95
CA CYS A 91 -34.26 32.58 0.49
C CYS A 91 -35.48 31.72 0.84
N ASN A 92 -35.50 31.13 2.03
CA ASN A 92 -36.48 31.54 3.04
C ASN A 92 -36.12 31.09 4.46
N CYS A 93 -36.26 32.06 5.34
CA CYS A 93 -36.11 32.04 6.77
C CYS A 93 -37.04 31.02 7.44
N ALA A 94 -36.52 30.23 8.37
CA ALA A 94 -37.25 29.78 9.55
C ALA A 94 -36.23 29.39 10.62
N VAL A 95 -35.94 30.34 11.50
CA VAL A 95 -35.42 30.07 12.84
C VAL A 95 -36.57 29.47 13.62
N ASP A 96 -36.48 28.22 14.06
CA ASP A 96 -37.29 27.75 15.16
C ASP A 96 -36.54 26.72 16.01
N ALA A 97 -36.76 26.88 17.30
CA ALA A 97 -35.99 26.39 18.41
C ALA A 97 -36.14 24.88 18.67
N TYR A 98 -35.10 24.26 19.21
CA TYR A 98 -35.29 23.22 20.21
C TYR A 98 -34.11 23.15 21.20
N SER A 99 -34.44 23.34 22.48
CA SER A 99 -33.56 23.41 23.64
C SER A 99 -33.07 22.04 24.13
N PRO A 100 -31.95 21.96 24.88
CA PRO A 100 -31.48 20.74 25.50
C PRO A 100 -32.17 20.49 26.85
N GLY A 101 -32.65 19.27 27.08
CA GLY A 101 -33.03 18.77 28.40
C GLY A 101 -32.81 17.26 28.43
N ALA A 102 -32.38 16.61 29.50
CA ALA A 102 -31.97 17.03 30.83
C ALA A 102 -31.09 15.89 31.38
N SER A 103 -30.09 16.21 32.20
CA SER A 103 -29.32 15.24 32.98
C SER A 103 -29.26 15.73 34.41
N ALA A 104 -29.93 15.01 35.31
CA ALA A 104 -29.67 14.87 36.74
C ALA A 104 -30.64 13.81 37.29
#